data_AF-A0A939RHW5-F1
#
_entry.id   AF-A0A939RHW5-F1
#
_cell.length_a   1.000
_cell.length_b   1.000
_cell.length_c   1.000
_cell.angle_alpha   90.00
_cell.angle_beta   90.00
_cell.angle_gamma   90.00
#
_symmetry.space_group_name_H-M   'P 1'
#
loop_
_entity.id
_entity.type
_entity.pdbx_description
1 polymer ?
#
loop_
_entity_poly.entity_id
_entity_poly.type
_entity_poly.pdbx_seq_one_letter_code
_entity_poly.pdbx_strand_id
1 'polypeptide(L)' 'MTTADFRSAAHATADLVSDYLAELPARPVWQPMDETARQALLDAPLPAEGRPLTELLDAIGRDV' A
#
# COMPACT_ATOMS: atom_id res chain seq x y z
N MET A 1 -12.74 6.81 -12.17
CA MET A 1 -11.83 5.75 -12.65
C MET A 1 -12.49 5.05 -13.82
N THR A 2 -11.82 5.00 -14.97
CA THR A 2 -12.30 4.25 -16.14
C THR A 2 -11.89 2.77 -16.04
N THR A 3 -12.42 1.92 -16.92
CA THR A 3 -12.00 0.51 -17.00
C THR A 3 -10.53 0.37 -17.43
N ALA A 4 -10.03 1.26 -18.28
CA ALA A 4 -8.62 1.25 -18.69
C ALA A 4 -7.70 1.59 -17.51
N ASP A 5 -8.04 2.64 -16.76
CA ASP A 5 -7.30 3.05 -15.56
C ASP A 5 -7.26 1.90 -14.53
N PHE A 6 -8.40 1.23 -14.32
CA PHE A 6 -8.48 0.11 -13.40
C PHE A 6 -7.59 -1.07 -13.84
N ARG A 7 -7.63 -1.44 -15.12
CA ARG A 7 -6.79 -2.55 -15.63
C ARG A 7 -5.31 -2.26 -15.50
N SER A 8 -4.90 -1.02 -15.77
CA SER A 8 -3.51 -0.58 -15.59
C SER A 8 -3.09 -0.68 -14.12
N ALA A 9 -3.92 -0.17 -13.20
CA ALA A 9 -3.66 -0.23 -11.77
C ALA A 9 -3.61 -1.68 -11.25
N ALA A 10 -4.51 -2.55 -11.72
CA ALA A 10 -4.53 -3.95 -11.36
C ALA A 10 -3.26 -4.70 -11.81
N HIS A 11 -2.73 -4.38 -13.00
CA HIS A 11 -1.48 -4.97 -13.47
C HIS A 11 -0.29 -4.55 -12.60
N ALA A 12 -0.16 -3.25 -12.35
CA ALA A 12 0.90 -2.73 -11.46
C ALA A 12 0.81 -3.32 -10.04
N THR A 13 -0.40 -3.54 -9.54
CA THR A 13 -0.61 -4.21 -8.23
C THR A 13 -0.15 -5.66 -8.26
N ALA A 14 -0.40 -6.38 -9.36
CA ALA A 14 0.03 -7.77 -9.50
C ALA A 14 1.56 -7.89 -9.52
N ASP A 15 2.25 -6.96 -10.18
CA ASP A 15 3.71 -6.88 -10.18
C ASP A 15 4.24 -6.61 -8.76
N LEU A 16 3.70 -5.59 -8.07
CA LEU A 16 4.07 -5.24 -6.70
C LEU A 16 3.91 -6.42 -5.73
N VAL A 17 2.80 -7.15 -5.80
CA VAL A 17 2.56 -8.32 -4.95
C VAL A 17 3.52 -9.45 -5.29
N SER A 18 3.82 -9.67 -6.57
CA SER A 18 4.77 -10.69 -7.01
C SER A 18 6.17 -10.41 -6.46
N ASP A 19 6.62 -9.17 -6.56
CA ASP A 19 7.92 -8.73 -6.05
C ASP A 19 7.99 -8.87 -4.52
N TYR A 20 6.97 -8.39 -3.80
CA TYR A 20 6.87 -8.55 -2.35
C TYR A 20 6.98 -10.02 -1.91
N LEU A 21 6.24 -10.91 -2.58
CA LEU A 21 6.24 -12.34 -2.24
C LEU A 21 7.56 -13.03 -2.57
N ALA A 22 8.26 -12.59 -3.61
CA ALA A 22 9.58 -13.12 -3.97
C ALA A 22 10.62 -12.81 -2.87
N GLU A 23 10.53 -11.63 -2.25
CA GLU A 23 11.44 -11.21 -1.18
C GLU A 23 11.03 -11.70 0.21
N LEU A 24 9.75 -12.04 0.41
CA LEU A 24 9.17 -12.38 1.70
C LEU A 24 9.97 -13.41 2.53
N PRO A 25 10.54 -14.50 1.96
CA PRO A 25 11.30 -15.47 2.74
C PRO A 25 12.58 -14.89 3.39
N ALA A 26 13.12 -13.80 2.84
CA ALA A 26 14.30 -13.12 3.37
C ALA A 26 13.96 -12.01 4.39
N ARG A 27 12.67 -11.72 4.59
CA ARG A 27 12.22 -10.60 5.43
C ARG A 27 11.89 -11.06 6.85
N PRO A 28 12.06 -10.18 7.86
CA PRO A 28 11.59 -10.46 9.22
C PRO A 28 10.08 -10.67 9.24
N VAL A 29 9.63 -11.79 9.83
CA VAL A 29 8.20 -12.08 10.02
C VAL A 29 7.55 -11.07 10.95
N TRP A 30 8.25 -10.66 12.01
CA TRP A 30 7.80 -9.65 12.96
C TRP A 30 8.56 -8.34 12.71
N GLN A 31 7.82 -7.26 12.47
CA GLN A 31 8.35 -5.91 12.41
C GLN A 31 7.57 -5.05 13.41
N PRO A 32 8.20 -4.60 14.51
CA PRO A 32 7.52 -3.77 15.48
C PRO A 32 7.19 -2.41 14.86
N MET A 33 5.94 -1.98 15.02
CA MET A 33 5.52 -0.63 14.69
C MET A 33 5.77 0.28 15.91
N ASP A 34 6.26 1.50 15.67
CA ASP A 34 6.32 2.52 16.70
C ASP A 34 4.91 2.85 17.21
N GLU A 35 4.71 2.86 18.53
CA GLU A 35 3.39 3.03 19.12
C GLU A 35 2.80 4.43 18.84
N THR A 36 3.66 5.46 18.77
CA THR A 36 3.21 6.82 18.45
C THR A 36 2.75 6.89 16.99
N ALA A 37 3.48 6.26 16.07
CA ALA A 37 3.08 6.15 14.67
C ALA A 37 1.77 5.36 14.51
N ARG A 38 1.64 4.24 15.24
CA ARG A 38 0.41 3.43 15.25
C ARG A 38 -0.78 4.24 15.76
N GLN A 39 -0.64 4.94 16.88
CA GLN A 39 -1.71 5.75 17.46
C GLN A 39 -2.11 6.90 16.54
N ALA A 40 -1.13 7.57 15.90
CA ALA A 40 -1.39 8.61 14.93
C ALA A 40 -2.23 8.13 13.74
N LEU A 41 -2.01 6.90 13.25
CA LEU A 41 -2.82 6.31 12.19
C LEU A 41 -4.25 5.99 12.64
N LEU A 42 -4.42 5.53 13.89
CA LEU A 42 -5.73 5.18 14.45
C LEU A 42 -6.60 6.40 14.75
N ASP A 43 -5.98 7.50 15.19
CA ASP A 43 -6.67 8.74 15.53
C ASP A 43 -6.81 9.70 14.35
N ALA A 44 -6.15 9.42 13.23
CA ALA A 44 -6.26 10.24 12.03
C ALA A 44 -7.70 10.26 11.51
N PRO A 45 -8.28 11.45 11.24
CA PRO A 45 -9.59 11.52 10.61
C PRO A 45 -9.52 10.91 9.21
N LEU A 46 -10.59 10.21 8.83
CA LEU A 46 -10.72 9.75 7.45
C LEU A 46 -10.75 10.95 6.49
N PRO A 47 -10.12 10.85 5.30
CA PRO A 47 -10.21 11.88 4.29
C PRO A 47 -11.65 12.18 3.90
N ALA A 48 -11.99 13.46 3.73
CA ALA A 48 -13.32 13.89 3.28
C ALA A 48 -13.59 13.45 1.83
N GLU A 49 -12.54 13.26 1.04
CA GLU A 49 -12.60 12.85 -0.36
C GLU A 49 -11.72 11.63 -0.61
N GLY A 50 -12.13 10.81 -1.57
CA GLY A 50 -11.30 9.71 -2.06
C GLY A 50 -10.08 10.24 -2.81
N ARG A 51 -9.01 9.46 -2.81
CA ARG A 51 -7.80 9.73 -3.59
C ARG A 51 -7.66 8.76 -4.77
N PRO A 52 -6.97 9.15 -5.86
CA PRO A 52 -6.74 8.27 -7.00
C PRO A 52 -6.07 6.95 -6.62
N LEU A 53 -6.51 5.85 -7.26
CA LEU A 53 -5.97 4.51 -6.98
C LEU A 53 -4.47 4.41 -7.26
N THR A 54 -3.97 5.08 -8.31
CA THR A 54 -2.54 5.10 -8.64
C THR A 54 -1.71 5.70 -7.52
N GLU A 55 -2.17 6.81 -6.93
CA GLU A 55 -1.47 7.44 -5.80
C GLU A 55 -1.49 6.55 -4.55
N LEU A 56 -2.54 5.75 -4.34
CA LEU A 56 -2.60 4.77 -3.26
C LEU A 56 -1.57 3.66 -3.47
N LEU A 57 -1.46 3.14 -4.70
CA LEU A 57 -0.48 2.11 -5.04
C LEU A 57 0.95 2.63 -4.89
N ASP A 58 1.23 3.87 -5.31
CA ASP A 58 2.53 4.51 -5.12
C ASP A 58 2.86 4.74 -3.63
N ALA A 59 1.85 4.93 -2.79
CA ALA A 59 2.06 5.04 -1.34
C ALA A 59 2.40 3.67 -0.75
N ILE A 60 1.61 2.63 -1.07
CA ILE A 60 1.83 1.27 -0.59
C ILE A 60 3.20 0.76 -1.04
N GLY A 61 3.56 0.95 -2.31
CA GLY A 61 4.84 0.51 -2.89
C GLY A 61 6.09 1.11 -2.24
N ARG A 62 5.97 2.24 -1.52
CA ARG A 62 7.08 2.81 -0.74
C ARG A 62 7.21 2.19 0.65
N ASP A 63 6.11 1.69 1.19
CA ASP A 63 6.00 1.23 2.57
C ASP A 63 6.13 -0.30 2.69
N VAL A 64 5.97 -1.03 1.57
CA VAL A 64 6.24 -2.47 1.48
C VAL A 64 7.69 -2.77 1.16
#